data_AF-A0A523XDX5-F1
#
_entry.id   AF-A0A523XDX5-F1
#
_cell.length_a   1.000
_cell.length_b   1.000
_cell.length_c   1.000
_cell.angle_alpha   90.00
_cell.angle_beta   90.00
_cell.angle_gamma   90.00
#
_symmetry.space_group_name_H-M   'P 1'
#
loop_
_entity.id
_entity.type
_entity.pdbx_description
1 polymer ?
#
loop_
_entity_poly.entity_id
_entity_poly.type
_entity_poly.pdbx_seq_one_letter_code
_entity_poly.pdbx_strand_id
1 'polypeptide(L)'
;MIISIASGKGGTGKTTIATNLALSINNDVQFLDCDVEEPDAHIFLNPRIKKTLTASIPVPKIDESKCNFCGRCAEVCAYNALAVLKDKVLTFPNLCHGCGGCSLLCPQKAITEVNKDIGVVEIGNSNNLQFVQGRLNIGETMSPPLIKAVKNYINPTRIVIIDAPPGTSCPVIEAMIK
;
A
#
# COMPACT_ATOMS: atom_id res chain seq x y z
N MET A 1 -11.55 -13.51 -13.14
CA MET A 1 -12.29 -13.77 -11.86
C MET A 1 -11.37 -13.38 -10.71
N ILE A 2 -11.86 -12.82 -9.60
CA ILE A 2 -11.03 -12.47 -8.43
C ILE A 2 -11.55 -13.23 -7.21
N ILE A 3 -10.67 -13.94 -6.51
CA ILE A 3 -10.94 -14.69 -5.28
C ILE A 3 -9.98 -14.15 -4.22
N SER A 4 -10.53 -13.51 -3.19
CA SER A 4 -9.75 -13.01 -2.05
C SER A 4 -9.88 -13.98 -0.88
N ILE A 5 -8.75 -14.39 -0.31
CA ILE A 5 -8.68 -15.25 0.85
C ILE A 5 -8.38 -14.32 2.02
N ALA A 6 -9.38 -14.15 2.90
CA ALA A 6 -9.29 -13.30 4.08
C ALA A 6 -9.60 -14.11 5.33
N SER A 7 -9.02 -13.71 6.46
CA SER A 7 -9.18 -14.39 7.73
C SER A 7 -9.04 -13.43 8.92
N GLY A 8 -9.42 -13.91 10.10
CA GLY A 8 -9.07 -13.23 11.35
C GLY A 8 -7.57 -13.27 11.64
N LYS A 9 -7.19 -12.69 12.79
CA LYS A 9 -5.81 -12.75 13.31
C LYS A 9 -5.54 -14.11 13.97
N GLY A 10 -4.26 -14.46 14.14
CA GLY A 10 -3.85 -15.61 14.96
C GLY A 10 -3.43 -16.86 14.19
N GLY A 11 -2.81 -16.73 13.01
CA GLY A 11 -2.19 -17.87 12.32
C GLY A 11 -3.18 -18.89 11.76
N THR A 12 -4.25 -18.41 11.12
CA THR A 12 -5.36 -19.25 10.62
C THR A 12 -5.06 -20.03 9.33
N GLY A 13 -3.79 -20.07 8.88
CA GLY A 13 -3.38 -20.79 7.67
C GLY A 13 -3.82 -20.14 6.35
N LYS A 14 -4.09 -18.83 6.34
CA LYS A 14 -4.58 -18.07 5.18
C LYS A 14 -3.66 -18.22 3.95
N THR A 15 -2.36 -17.91 4.10
CA THR A 15 -1.35 -18.05 3.04
C THR A 15 -1.29 -19.48 2.52
N THR A 16 -1.35 -20.47 3.42
CA THR A 16 -1.36 -21.90 3.06
C THR A 16 -2.56 -22.23 2.16
N ILE A 17 -3.77 -21.77 2.51
CA ILE A 17 -4.96 -21.99 1.68
C ILE A 17 -4.85 -21.25 0.35
N ALA A 18 -4.42 -19.98 0.35
CA ALA A 18 -4.30 -19.17 -0.86
C ALA A 18 -3.31 -19.79 -1.85
N THR A 19 -2.12 -20.17 -1.39
CA THR A 19 -1.06 -20.76 -2.22
C THR A 19 -1.46 -22.13 -2.76
N ASN A 20 -2.04 -23.01 -1.94
CA ASN A 20 -2.51 -24.32 -2.40
C ASN A 20 -3.67 -24.19 -3.39
N LEU A 21 -4.60 -23.26 -3.18
CA LEU A 21 -5.67 -22.99 -4.14
C LEU A 21 -5.11 -22.54 -5.49
N ALA A 22 -4.14 -21.61 -5.47
CA ALA A 22 -3.49 -21.14 -6.69
C ALA A 22 -2.76 -22.26 -7.45
N LEU A 23 -2.10 -23.18 -6.73
CA LEU A 23 -1.40 -24.32 -7.33
C LEU A 23 -2.34 -25.43 -7.82
N SER A 24 -3.55 -25.53 -7.25
CA SER A 24 -4.54 -26.56 -7.61
C SER A 24 -5.35 -26.22 -8.88
N ILE A 25 -5.35 -24.95 -9.30
CA ILE A 25 -6.07 -24.49 -10.48
C ILE A 25 -5.21 -24.70 -11.73
N ASN A 26 -5.72 -25.49 -12.69
CA ASN A 26 -5.02 -25.78 -13.94
C ASN A 26 -5.02 -24.56 -14.90
N ASN A 27 -3.87 -23.88 -14.90
CA ASN A 27 -3.41 -22.80 -15.80
C ASN A 27 -4.15 -21.46 -15.76
N ASP A 28 -3.36 -20.39 -15.96
CA ASP A 28 -3.74 -18.96 -16.01
C ASP A 28 -4.19 -18.32 -14.68
N VAL A 29 -3.42 -18.60 -13.62
CA VAL A 29 -3.55 -17.96 -12.31
C VAL A 29 -2.58 -16.78 -12.17
N GLN A 30 -3.07 -15.71 -11.55
CA GLN A 30 -2.25 -14.64 -11.00
C GLN A 30 -2.42 -14.64 -9.48
N PHE A 31 -1.32 -14.77 -8.75
CA PHE A 31 -1.30 -14.68 -7.30
C PHE A 31 -0.81 -13.30 -6.87
N LEU A 32 -1.57 -12.64 -6.01
CA LEU A 32 -1.23 -11.38 -5.36
C LEU A 32 -1.07 -11.61 -3.86
N ASP A 33 0.15 -11.44 -3.36
CA ASP A 33 0.41 -11.34 -1.93
C ASP A 33 0.17 -9.89 -1.49
N CYS A 34 -1.02 -9.66 -0.91
CA CYS A 34 -1.43 -8.37 -0.38
C CYS A 34 -1.17 -8.26 1.12
N ASP A 35 -0.57 -9.26 1.77
CA ASP A 35 -0.12 -9.16 3.16
C ASP A 35 1.24 -8.45 3.24
N VAL A 36 1.24 -7.18 2.83
CA VAL A 36 2.47 -6.45 2.49
C VAL A 36 3.37 -6.10 3.68
N GLU A 37 2.86 -6.25 4.91
CA GLU A 37 3.62 -6.01 6.14
C GLU A 37 4.56 -7.20 6.43
N GLU A 38 4.08 -8.42 6.22
CA GLU A 38 4.83 -9.66 6.46
C GLU A 38 4.60 -10.67 5.30
N PRO A 39 4.95 -10.33 4.05
CA PRO A 39 4.63 -11.16 2.90
C PRO A 39 5.42 -12.47 2.94
N ASP A 40 4.72 -13.61 2.97
CA ASP A 40 5.32 -14.94 3.15
C ASP A 40 4.96 -15.93 2.03
N ALA A 41 4.08 -15.57 1.09
CA ALA A 41 3.66 -16.48 0.02
C ALA A 41 4.81 -16.89 -0.90
N HIS A 42 5.83 -16.03 -1.03
CA HIS A 42 7.03 -16.32 -1.83
C HIS A 42 7.83 -17.53 -1.30
N ILE A 43 7.72 -17.87 0.00
CA ILE A 43 8.38 -19.04 0.61
C ILE A 43 7.78 -20.34 0.05
N PHE A 44 6.47 -20.36 -0.15
CA PHE A 44 5.75 -21.52 -0.70
C PHE A 44 5.85 -21.59 -2.22
N LEU A 45 5.73 -20.44 -2.88
CA LEU A 45 5.65 -20.38 -4.34
C LEU A 45 7.02 -20.29 -5.01
N ASN A 46 8.10 -19.92 -4.32
CA ASN A 46 9.46 -19.78 -4.87
C ASN A 46 9.51 -19.03 -6.22
N PRO A 47 8.92 -17.82 -6.33
CA PRO A 47 8.84 -17.10 -7.58
C PRO A 47 10.20 -16.56 -8.02
N ARG A 48 10.49 -16.64 -9.33
CA ARG A 48 11.58 -15.86 -9.93
C ARG A 48 11.10 -14.43 -10.16
N ILE A 49 11.53 -13.51 -9.29
CA ILE A 49 11.24 -12.08 -9.43
C ILE A 49 11.94 -11.54 -10.67
N LYS A 50 11.18 -10.88 -11.55
CA LYS A 50 11.65 -10.28 -12.81
C LYS A 50 11.74 -8.76 -12.73
N LYS A 51 10.91 -8.15 -11.88
CA LYS A 51 10.81 -6.70 -11.76
C LYS A 51 10.55 -6.32 -10.31
N THR A 52 11.24 -5.29 -9.84
CA THR A 52 11.00 -4.64 -8.55
C THR A 52 10.75 -3.16 -8.81
N LEU A 53 9.69 -2.62 -8.25
CA LEU A 53 9.26 -1.25 -8.44
C LEU A 53 9.05 -0.59 -7.09
N THR A 54 9.62 0.59 -6.89
CA THR A 54 9.34 1.40 -5.71
C THR A 54 7.90 1.89 -5.74
N ALA A 55 7.20 1.73 -4.62
CA ALA A 55 5.91 2.33 -4.37
C ALA A 55 6.09 3.55 -3.45
N SER A 56 5.42 4.64 -3.79
CA SER A 56 5.52 5.90 -3.05
C SER A 56 4.16 6.54 -2.87
N ILE A 57 4.01 7.35 -1.83
CA ILE A 57 2.86 8.25 -1.62
C ILE A 57 3.31 9.71 -1.69
N PRO A 58 2.45 10.63 -2.13
CA PRO A 58 2.74 12.05 -2.05
C PRO A 58 2.69 12.51 -0.58
N VAL A 59 3.68 13.28 -0.16
CA VAL A 59 3.73 13.93 1.16
C VAL A 59 3.97 15.44 1.01
N PRO A 60 3.45 16.29 1.91
CA PRO A 60 3.57 17.72 1.78
C PRO A 60 5.00 18.21 2.03
N LYS A 61 5.47 19.10 1.16
CA LYS A 61 6.68 19.92 1.31
C LYS A 61 6.26 21.39 1.36
N ILE A 62 6.62 22.04 2.47
CA ILE A 62 6.26 23.42 2.76
C ILE A 62 7.31 24.36 2.15
N ASP A 63 6.86 25.38 1.44
CA ASP A 63 7.65 26.53 1.00
C ASP A 63 7.51 27.65 2.04
N GLU A 64 8.49 27.75 2.93
CA GLU A 64 8.49 28.73 4.03
C GLU A 64 8.53 30.18 3.53
N SER A 65 8.97 30.43 2.30
CA SER A 65 8.96 31.79 1.74
C SER A 65 7.55 32.29 1.39
N LYS A 66 6.61 31.37 1.18
CA LYS A 66 5.20 31.67 0.88
C LYS A 66 4.28 31.46 2.08
N CYS A 67 4.68 30.58 3.00
CA CYS A 67 3.85 30.22 4.14
C CYS A 67 3.73 31.40 5.12
N ASN A 68 2.50 31.73 5.50
CA ASN A 68 2.23 32.72 6.55
C ASN A 68 1.75 32.07 7.86
N PHE A 69 1.98 30.76 8.03
CA PHE A 69 1.65 29.99 9.24
C PHE A 69 0.17 30.06 9.68
N CYS A 70 -0.76 30.18 8.73
CA CYS A 70 -2.18 30.38 9.03
C CYS A 70 -2.94 29.17 9.61
N GLY A 71 -2.32 28.00 9.75
CA GLY A 71 -2.94 26.85 10.42
C GLY A 71 -3.86 25.96 9.56
N ARG A 72 -4.46 26.46 8.47
CA ARG A 72 -5.47 25.71 7.68
C ARG A 72 -5.05 24.31 7.23
N CYS A 73 -3.78 24.12 6.89
CA CYS A 73 -3.26 22.82 6.48
C CYS A 73 -3.29 21.79 7.62
N ALA A 74 -3.07 22.20 8.87
CA ALA A 74 -3.20 21.35 10.04
C ALA A 74 -4.67 21.09 10.40
N GLU A 75 -5.54 22.11 10.30
CA GLU A 75 -6.98 21.99 10.58
C GLU A 75 -7.67 20.94 9.70
N VAL A 76 -7.33 20.88 8.41
CA VAL A 76 -7.92 19.88 7.49
C VAL A 76 -7.25 18.50 7.59
N CYS A 77 -6.14 18.38 8.30
CA CYS A 77 -5.41 17.12 8.37
C CYS A 77 -6.05 16.18 9.38
N ALA A 78 -6.93 15.29 8.91
CA ALA A 78 -7.58 14.27 9.74
C ALA A 78 -6.60 13.34 10.49
N TYR A 79 -5.34 13.29 10.06
CA TYR A 79 -4.30 12.40 10.59
C TYR A 79 -3.24 13.12 11.42
N ASN A 80 -3.38 14.43 11.65
CA ASN A 80 -2.43 15.23 12.40
C ASN A 80 -0.97 15.14 11.89
N ALA A 81 -0.80 14.98 10.57
CA ALA A 81 0.51 14.91 9.93
C ALA A 81 1.22 16.27 9.80
N LEU A 82 0.58 17.35 10.24
CA LEU A 82 1.04 18.73 10.17
C LEU A 82 0.79 19.42 11.51
N ALA A 83 1.80 20.09 12.07
CA ALA A 83 1.66 20.97 13.22
C ALA A 83 2.22 22.35 12.90
N VAL A 84 1.42 23.40 13.10
CA VAL A 84 1.82 24.78 12.84
C VAL A 84 2.26 25.43 14.13
N LEU A 85 3.50 25.94 14.13
CA LEU A 85 4.08 26.73 15.21
C LEU A 85 4.14 28.21 14.78
N LYS A 86 4.66 29.07 15.66
CA LYS A 86 4.70 30.52 15.44
C LYS A 86 5.42 30.92 14.14
N ASP A 87 6.48 30.18 13.78
CA ASP A 87 7.42 30.53 12.72
C ASP A 87 7.79 29.34 11.81
N LYS A 88 7.13 28.19 11.98
CA LYS A 88 7.38 27.00 11.14
C LYS A 88 6.19 26.05 11.11
N VAL A 89 6.16 25.22 10.07
CA VAL A 89 5.24 24.08 9.98
C VAL A 89 6.05 22.80 10.10
N LEU A 90 5.76 22.00 11.11
CA LEU A 90 6.31 20.66 11.25
C LEU A 90 5.47 19.68 10.42
N THR A 91 6.13 18.88 9.60
CA THR A 91 5.51 17.77 8.87
C THR A 91 5.93 16.45 9.51
N PHE A 92 4.99 15.52 9.60
CA PHE A 92 5.22 14.14 10.05
C PHE A 92 4.87 13.19 8.91
N PRO A 93 5.79 12.95 7.95
CA PRO A 93 5.50 12.15 6.75
C PRO A 93 4.99 10.74 7.04
N ASN A 94 5.39 10.15 8.17
CA ASN A 94 4.94 8.82 8.61
C ASN A 94 3.48 8.79 9.08
N LEU A 95 2.86 9.93 9.35
CA LEU A 95 1.43 10.03 9.67
C LEU A 95 0.62 10.51 8.46
N CYS A 96 1.27 10.84 7.34
CA CYS A 96 0.61 11.43 6.18
C CYS A 96 0.02 10.34 5.28
N HIS A 97 -1.29 10.38 5.05
CA HIS A 97 -2.00 9.44 4.18
C HIS A 97 -1.93 9.82 2.67
N GLY A 98 -1.19 10.87 2.32
CA GLY A 98 -1.04 11.33 0.93
C GLY A 98 -2.34 11.74 0.23
N CYS A 99 -3.33 12.24 0.97
CA CYS A 99 -4.63 12.65 0.41
C CYS A 99 -4.60 14.01 -0.31
N GLY A 100 -3.50 14.78 -0.20
CA GLY A 100 -3.34 16.09 -0.85
C GLY A 100 -4.22 17.24 -0.32
N GLY A 101 -5.10 16.99 0.67
CA GLY A 101 -6.04 18.01 1.18
C GLY A 101 -5.36 19.27 1.71
N CYS A 102 -4.20 19.14 2.36
CA CYS A 102 -3.43 20.28 2.84
C CYS A 102 -2.90 21.16 1.70
N SER A 103 -2.45 20.55 0.59
CA SER A 103 -1.98 21.25 -0.60
C SER A 103 -3.12 21.99 -1.28
N LEU A 104 -4.25 21.28 -1.49
CA LEU A 104 -5.44 21.82 -2.14
C LEU A 104 -6.02 23.04 -1.42
N LEU A 105 -6.05 23.02 -0.09
CA LEU A 105 -6.70 24.05 0.73
C LEU A 105 -5.75 25.14 1.22
N CYS A 106 -4.47 25.09 0.86
CA CYS A 106 -3.51 26.12 1.25
C CYS A 106 -3.79 27.44 0.52
N PRO A 107 -4.24 28.51 1.22
CA PRO A 107 -4.57 29.78 0.56
C PRO A 107 -3.33 30.47 -0.03
N GLN A 108 -2.15 30.21 0.53
CA GLN A 108 -0.88 30.78 0.08
C GLN A 108 -0.24 29.98 -1.06
N LYS A 109 -0.80 28.83 -1.44
CA LYS A 109 -0.17 27.87 -2.37
C LYS A 109 1.29 27.56 -1.97
N ALA A 110 1.52 27.47 -0.66
CA ALA A 110 2.82 27.26 -0.05
C ALA A 110 3.17 25.78 0.13
N ILE A 111 2.34 24.86 -0.36
CA ILE A 111 2.52 23.42 -0.18
C ILE A 111 2.63 22.77 -1.56
N THR A 112 3.69 22.00 -1.74
CA THR A 112 3.89 21.11 -2.89
C THR A 112 3.93 19.67 -2.41
N GLU A 113 3.73 18.71 -3.31
CA GLU A 113 3.80 17.29 -2.97
C GLU A 113 5.11 16.70 -3.49
N VAL A 114 5.76 15.90 -2.65
CA VAL A 114 6.96 15.13 -3.01
C VAL A 114 6.71 13.65 -2.73
N ASN A 115 7.33 12.78 -3.51
CA ASN A 115 7.19 11.34 -3.31
C ASN A 115 7.97 10.89 -2.07
N LYS A 116 7.30 10.15 -1.19
CA LYS A 116 7.90 9.38 -0.11
C LYS A 116 7.76 7.90 -0.44
N ASP A 117 8.89 7.19 -0.51
CA ASP A 117 8.91 5.75 -0.71
C ASP A 117 8.34 5.02 0.51
N ILE A 118 7.45 4.07 0.28
CA ILE A 118 6.77 3.30 1.33
C ILE A 118 7.03 1.80 1.24
N GLY A 119 7.61 1.33 0.13
CA GLY A 119 7.89 -0.09 -0.07
C GLY A 119 8.15 -0.40 -1.53
N VAL A 120 8.03 -1.68 -1.87
CA VAL A 120 8.21 -2.16 -3.24
C VAL A 120 7.07 -3.08 -3.66
N VAL A 121 6.79 -3.08 -4.96
CA VAL A 121 6.01 -4.11 -5.64
C VAL A 121 6.96 -4.98 -6.45
N GLU A 122 6.93 -6.28 -6.20
CA GLU A 122 7.77 -7.27 -6.86
C GLU A 122 6.90 -8.16 -7.75
N ILE A 123 7.30 -8.32 -9.00
CA ILE A 123 6.56 -9.06 -10.02
C ILE A 123 7.46 -10.16 -10.54
N GLY A 124 6.94 -11.38 -10.51
CA GLY A 124 7.66 -12.59 -10.87
C GLY A 124 6.75 -13.64 -11.47
N ASN A 125 7.31 -14.83 -11.64
CA ASN A 125 6.56 -16.02 -12.05
C ASN A 125 7.06 -17.21 -11.24
N SER A 126 6.16 -18.14 -10.96
CA SER A 126 6.49 -19.46 -10.41
C SER A 126 5.74 -20.50 -11.23
N ASN A 127 6.40 -21.57 -11.69
CA ASN A 127 5.76 -22.61 -12.49
C ASN A 127 4.86 -21.99 -13.61
N ASN A 128 3.55 -22.21 -13.55
CA ASN A 128 2.55 -21.71 -14.50
C ASN A 128 1.73 -20.51 -13.97
N LEU A 129 2.12 -19.89 -12.85
CA LEU A 129 1.44 -18.74 -12.26
C LEU A 129 2.29 -17.47 -12.35
N GLN A 130 1.61 -16.34 -12.53
CA GLN A 130 2.22 -15.03 -12.30
C GLN A 130 2.10 -14.67 -10.84
N PHE A 131 3.18 -14.11 -10.29
CA PHE A 131 3.26 -13.75 -8.89
C PHE A 131 3.49 -12.24 -8.78
N VAL A 132 2.74 -11.59 -7.88
CA VAL A 132 2.92 -10.19 -7.50
C VAL A 132 2.88 -10.13 -5.98
N GLN A 133 3.84 -9.43 -5.36
CA GLN A 133 3.80 -9.17 -3.93
C GLN A 133 4.11 -7.70 -3.64
N GLY A 134 3.58 -7.19 -2.54
CA GLY A 134 4.06 -5.95 -1.94
C GLY A 134 4.93 -6.26 -0.74
N ARG A 135 5.98 -5.47 -0.53
CA ARG A 135 6.78 -5.47 0.70
C ARG A 135 6.93 -4.06 1.22
N LEU A 136 6.35 -3.79 2.39
CA LEU A 136 6.38 -2.49 3.04
C LEU A 136 7.77 -2.21 3.63
N ASN A 137 8.18 -0.94 3.64
CA ASN A 137 9.38 -0.52 4.35
C ASN A 137 9.17 -0.61 5.86
N ILE A 138 10.23 -0.94 6.60
CA ILE A 138 10.19 -0.99 8.06
C ILE A 138 9.89 0.41 8.61
N GLY A 139 8.93 0.49 9.54
CA GLY A 139 8.54 1.74 10.20
C GLY A 139 7.45 2.53 9.47
N GLU A 140 6.96 2.04 8.33
CA GLU A 140 5.74 2.58 7.72
C GLU A 140 4.50 2.21 8.55
N THR A 141 3.59 3.16 8.67
CA THR A 141 2.38 3.02 9.52
C THR A 141 1.15 2.59 8.73
N MET A 142 1.24 2.58 7.40
CA MET A 142 0.11 2.31 6.51
C MET A 142 0.49 1.32 5.41
N SER A 143 -0.17 0.17 5.43
CA SER A 143 -0.14 -0.82 4.36
C SER A 143 -1.13 -0.57 3.21
N PRO A 144 -2.33 0.06 3.37
CA PRO A 144 -3.31 0.17 2.27
C PRO A 144 -2.79 0.80 0.97
N PRO A 145 -1.99 1.89 0.99
CA PRO A 145 -1.46 2.45 -0.25
C PRO A 145 -0.58 1.47 -1.04
N LEU A 146 0.19 0.62 -0.35
CA LEU A 146 1.01 -0.41 -0.99
C LEU A 146 0.15 -1.58 -1.49
N ILE A 147 -0.87 -2.00 -0.74
CA ILE A 147 -1.85 -3.00 -1.19
C ILE A 147 -2.53 -2.54 -2.48
N LYS A 148 -2.94 -1.27 -2.54
CA LYS A 148 -3.48 -0.66 -3.76
C LYS A 148 -2.48 -0.70 -4.92
N ALA A 149 -1.21 -0.39 -4.65
CA ALA A 149 -0.15 -0.46 -5.65
C ALA A 149 0.06 -1.89 -6.19
N VAL A 150 -0.03 -2.93 -5.35
CA VAL A 150 -0.01 -4.35 -5.77
C VAL A 150 -1.23 -4.66 -6.64
N LYS A 151 -2.43 -4.24 -6.21
CA LYS A 151 -3.68 -4.48 -6.95
C LYS A 151 -3.76 -3.79 -8.30
N ASN A 152 -3.02 -2.70 -8.52
CA ASN A 152 -2.93 -2.08 -9.85
C ASN A 152 -2.31 -3.02 -10.91
N TYR A 153 -1.70 -4.13 -10.52
CA TYR A 153 -1.20 -5.17 -11.42
C TYR A 153 -2.19 -6.31 -11.68
N ILE A 154 -3.41 -6.24 -11.16
CA ILE A 154 -4.46 -7.22 -11.43
C ILE A 154 -4.66 -7.34 -12.95
N ASN A 155 -4.51 -8.56 -13.45
CA ASN A 155 -4.85 -8.92 -14.81
C ASN A 155 -6.25 -9.55 -14.84
N PRO A 156 -7.27 -8.85 -15.35
CA PRO A 156 -8.65 -9.34 -15.33
C PRO A 156 -8.89 -10.55 -16.25
N THR A 157 -7.96 -10.86 -17.18
CA THR A 157 -8.07 -12.05 -18.05
C THR A 157 -7.74 -13.35 -17.32
N ARG A 158 -7.13 -13.27 -16.13
CA ARG A 158 -6.68 -14.41 -15.33
C ARG A 158 -7.64 -14.74 -14.19
N ILE A 159 -7.45 -15.90 -13.59
CA ILE A 159 -7.97 -16.16 -12.24
C ILE A 159 -7.02 -15.50 -11.26
N VAL A 160 -7.51 -14.51 -10.52
CA VAL A 160 -6.71 -13.75 -9.57
C VAL A 160 -6.99 -14.28 -8.16
N ILE A 161 -5.94 -14.73 -7.50
CA ILE A 161 -5.94 -15.15 -6.10
C ILE A 161 -5.28 -14.04 -5.29
N ILE A 162 -6.00 -13.47 -4.34
CA ILE A 162 -5.47 -12.46 -3.43
C ILE A 162 -5.33 -13.07 -2.04
N ASP A 163 -4.10 -13.09 -1.54
CA ASP A 163 -3.82 -13.35 -0.13
C ASP A 163 -3.92 -12.04 0.65
N ALA A 164 -5.02 -11.85 1.37
CA ALA A 164 -5.30 -10.58 2.04
C ALA A 164 -4.53 -10.44 3.37
N PRO A 165 -4.33 -9.24 3.93
CA PRO A 165 -3.84 -9.09 5.30
C PRO A 165 -4.78 -9.75 6.33
N PRO A 166 -4.31 -10.04 7.55
CA PRO A 166 -5.14 -10.60 8.61
C PRO A 166 -6.03 -9.54 9.27
N GLY A 167 -7.21 -9.97 9.74
CA GLY A 167 -8.10 -9.15 10.57
C GLY A 167 -9.28 -8.55 9.81
N THR A 168 -9.72 -7.37 10.23
CA THR A 168 -10.94 -6.70 9.73
C THR A 168 -10.77 -5.20 9.50
N SER A 169 -9.53 -4.72 9.53
CA SER A 169 -9.19 -3.30 9.38
C SER A 169 -9.02 -2.88 7.91
N CYS A 170 -8.70 -1.60 7.68
CA CYS A 170 -8.53 -1.01 6.35
C CYS A 170 -7.65 -1.83 5.37
N PRO A 171 -6.52 -2.45 5.77
CA PRO A 171 -5.71 -3.27 4.87
C PRO A 171 -6.49 -4.43 4.24
N VAL A 172 -7.32 -5.12 5.03
CA VAL A 172 -8.16 -6.23 4.55
C VAL A 172 -9.22 -5.73 3.58
N ILE A 173 -9.86 -4.61 3.93
CA ILE A 173 -10.87 -3.97 3.09
C ILE A 173 -10.26 -3.53 1.75
N GLU A 174 -9.09 -2.89 1.77
CA GLU A 174 -8.36 -2.50 0.57
C GLU A 174 -8.00 -3.71 -0.31
N ALA A 175 -7.62 -4.84 0.29
CA ALA A 175 -7.34 -6.07 -0.46
C ALA A 175 -8.59 -6.67 -1.15
N MET A 176 -9.79 -6.45 -0.60
CA MET A 176 -11.04 -7.08 -1.05
C MET A 176 -11.88 -6.21 -1.99
N ILE A 177 -11.87 -4.89 -1.83
CA ILE A 177 -12.66 -3.98 -2.67
C ILE A 177 -12.05 -3.90 -4.08
N LYS A 178 -12.86 -3.71 -5.11
CA LYS A 178 -12.40 -3.53 -6.50
C LYS A 178 -11.91 -2.11 -6.75
#